data_AF-A0A220VH80-F1
#
_entry.id   AF-A0A220VH80-F1
#
_cell.length_a   1.000
_cell.length_b   1.000
_cell.length_c   1.000
_cell.angle_alpha   90.00
_cell.angle_beta   90.00
_cell.angle_gamma   90.00
#
_symmetry.space_group_name_H-M   'P 1'
#
loop_
_entity.id
_entity.type
_entity.pdbx_description
1 polymer ?
#
loop_
_entity_poly.entity_id
_entity_poly.type
_entity_poly.pdbx_seq_one_letter_code
_entity_poly.pdbx_strand_id
1 'polypeptide(L)'
;MIVTIIFVSVGIIALLYWELWAKYYESTDDAYLKGNLTNISAQVSGVITNNYIIDNSFVKKGTLLATIDDQDYVANLKQAEANIAVSKATIKNYEAQFQMQNSEIEKSNSELDSAKAQEVYDQKITTE
;
A
#
# COMPACT_ATOMS: atom_id res chain seq x y z
N MET A 1 -19.00 57.97 -67.23
CA MET A 1 -17.62 58.20 -66.75
C MET A 1 -17.54 58.29 -65.23
N ILE A 2 -18.27 59.19 -64.56
CA ILE A 2 -18.24 59.32 -63.08
C ILE A 2 -18.66 58.02 -62.37
N VAL A 3 -19.75 57.39 -62.81
CA VAL A 3 -20.23 56.12 -62.25
C VAL A 3 -19.17 55.00 -62.36
N THR A 4 -18.45 54.96 -63.47
CA THR A 4 -17.38 53.99 -63.72
C THR A 4 -16.20 54.22 -62.78
N ILE A 5 -15.80 55.48 -62.57
CA ILE A 5 -14.70 55.83 -61.64
C ILE A 5 -15.06 55.45 -60.21
N ILE A 6 -16.30 55.71 -59.77
CA ILE A 6 -16.76 55.33 -58.43
C ILE A 6 -16.70 53.81 -58.25
N PHE A 7 -17.16 53.03 -59.23
CA PHE A 7 -17.09 51.57 -59.17
C PHE A 7 -15.65 51.06 -59.07
N VAL A 8 -14.72 51.64 -59.84
CA VAL A 8 -13.30 51.28 -59.79
C VAL A 8 -12.69 51.67 -58.44
N SER A 9 -12.99 52.85 -57.90
CA SER A 9 -12.48 53.30 -56.61
C SER A 9 -12.98 52.42 -55.46
N VAL A 10 -14.26 52.05 -55.46
CA VAL A 10 -14.83 51.13 -54.46
C VAL A 10 -14.18 49.75 -54.56
N GLY A 11 -13.95 49.24 -55.77
CA GLY A 11 -13.24 47.98 -55.98
C GLY A 11 -11.82 48.00 -55.43
N ILE A 12 -11.06 49.07 -55.67
CA ILE A 12 -9.70 49.23 -55.15
C ILE A 12 -9.71 49.30 -53.61
N ILE A 13 -10.63 50.06 -53.02
CA ILE A 13 -10.74 50.17 -51.55
C ILE A 13 -11.09 48.82 -50.92
N ALA A 14 -12.02 48.06 -51.52
CA ALA A 14 -12.39 46.73 -51.04
C ALA A 14 -11.21 45.75 -51.13
N LEU A 15 -10.43 45.78 -52.23
CA LEU A 15 -9.23 44.96 -52.39
C LEU A 15 -8.15 45.32 -51.36
N LEU A 16 -7.92 46.61 -51.14
CA LEU A 16 -6.97 47.08 -50.13
C LEU A 16 -7.41 46.69 -48.71
N TYR A 17 -8.71 46.77 -48.40
CA TYR A 17 -9.25 46.33 -47.11
C TYR A 17 -9.07 44.82 -46.90
N TRP A 18 -9.32 44.01 -47.93
CA TRP A 18 -9.13 42.57 -47.88
C TRP A 18 -7.66 42.19 -47.68
N GLU A 19 -6.77 42.78 -48.47
CA GLU A 19 -5.32 42.52 -48.43
C GLU A 19 -4.65 42.96 -47.14
N LEU A 20 -5.09 44.07 -46.54
CA LEU A 20 -4.42 44.65 -45.38
C LEU A 20 -5.02 44.18 -44.04
N TRP A 21 -6.30 43.83 -43.99
CA TRP A 21 -7.00 43.60 -42.72
C TRP A 21 -7.75 42.27 -42.70
N ALA A 22 -8.70 42.08 -43.61
CA ALA A 22 -9.67 40.98 -43.49
C ALA A 22 -9.02 39.59 -43.60
N LYS A 23 -7.98 39.42 -44.44
CA LYS A 23 -7.35 38.11 -44.63
C LYS A 23 -6.49 37.61 -43.45
N TYR A 24 -6.18 38.48 -42.49
CA TYR A 24 -5.32 38.16 -41.34
C TYR A 24 -6.08 38.01 -40.02
N TYR A 25 -7.39 38.21 -40.03
CA TYR A 25 -8.22 38.17 -38.83
C TYR A 25 -9.02 36.87 -38.78
N GLU A 26 -8.38 35.81 -38.30
CA GLU A 26 -9.02 34.52 -38.03
C GLU A 26 -9.33 34.42 -36.53
N SER A 27 -10.62 34.32 -36.18
CA SER A 27 -11.05 34.07 -34.80
C SER A 27 -11.64 32.67 -34.73
N THR A 28 -11.05 31.79 -33.92
CA THR A 28 -11.58 30.47 -33.62
C THR A 28 -11.83 30.35 -32.13
N ASP A 29 -13.02 29.92 -31.77
CA ASP A 29 -13.42 29.67 -30.37
C ASP A 29 -13.05 28.25 -29.90
N ASP A 30 -12.36 27.47 -30.75
CA ASP A 30 -12.04 26.07 -30.50
C ASP A 30 -10.76 25.92 -29.66
N ALA A 31 -10.88 26.15 -28.35
CA ALA A 31 -9.82 25.89 -27.39
C ALA A 31 -10.13 24.67 -26.52
N TYR A 32 -9.33 23.60 -26.67
CA TYR A 32 -9.41 22.40 -25.83
C TYR A 32 -8.22 22.35 -24.86
N LEU A 33 -8.50 22.19 -23.57
CA LEU A 33 -7.48 21.95 -22.56
C LEU A 33 -7.12 20.45 -22.54
N LYS A 34 -5.85 20.15 -22.81
CA LYS A 34 -5.31 18.80 -22.60
C LYS A 34 -4.95 18.62 -21.12
N GLY A 35 -5.73 17.81 -20.42
CA GLY A 35 -5.42 17.35 -19.07
C GLY A 35 -4.92 15.89 -19.08
N ASN A 36 -4.05 15.54 -18.14
CA ASN A 36 -3.77 14.14 -17.85
C ASN A 36 -4.84 13.63 -16.88
N LEU A 37 -5.74 12.77 -17.35
CA LEU A 37 -6.74 12.12 -16.51
C LEU A 37 -6.22 10.75 -16.09
N THR A 38 -6.17 10.50 -14.79
CA THR A 38 -5.83 9.20 -14.21
C THR A 38 -6.94 8.77 -13.27
N ASN A 39 -7.42 7.54 -13.46
CA ASN A 39 -8.40 6.96 -12.55
C ASN A 39 -7.74 6.54 -11.25
N ILE A 40 -8.35 6.87 -10.12
CA ILE A 40 -7.92 6.48 -8.78
C ILE A 40 -8.88 5.41 -8.27
N SER A 41 -8.34 4.28 -7.81
CA SER A 41 -9.11 3.20 -7.21
C SER A 41 -8.48 2.77 -5.88
N ALA A 42 -9.32 2.30 -4.96
CA ALA A 42 -8.84 1.66 -3.75
C ALA A 42 -8.15 0.33 -4.09
N GLN A 43 -7.12 -0.04 -3.33
CA GLN A 43 -6.47 -1.34 -3.44
C GLN A 43 -7.26 -2.46 -2.77
N VAL A 44 -8.22 -2.10 -1.92
CA VAL A 44 -9.04 -3.00 -1.13
C VAL A 44 -10.51 -2.79 -1.46
N SER A 45 -11.30 -3.85 -1.39
CA SER A 45 -12.75 -3.79 -1.62
C SER A 45 -13.47 -3.49 -0.31
N GLY A 46 -14.45 -2.60 -0.31
CA GLY A 46 -15.25 -2.33 0.88
C GLY A 46 -16.27 -1.23 0.65
N VAL A 47 -17.10 -1.02 1.67
CA VAL A 47 -18.13 0.02 1.63
C VAL A 47 -17.50 1.36 2.01
N ILE A 48 -17.83 2.42 1.27
CA ILE A 48 -17.38 3.77 1.58
C ILE A 48 -18.21 4.31 2.75
N THR A 49 -17.54 4.66 3.85
CA THR A 49 -18.17 5.26 5.04
C THR A 49 -18.26 6.78 4.93
N ASN A 50 -17.24 7.40 4.33
CA ASN A 50 -17.17 8.86 4.19
C ASN A 50 -16.58 9.24 2.84
N ASN A 51 -17.17 10.27 2.22
CA ASN A 51 -16.61 10.97 1.07
C ASN A 51 -16.21 12.40 1.50
N TYR A 52 -15.00 12.82 1.15
CA TYR A 52 -14.43 14.11 1.56
C TYR A 52 -14.29 15.10 0.40
N ILE A 53 -14.64 14.70 -0.83
CA ILE A 53 -14.53 15.55 -2.02
C ILE A 53 -15.82 15.59 -2.82
N ILE A 54 -15.94 16.65 -3.62
CA ILE A 54 -16.96 16.78 -4.66
C ILE A 54 -16.30 16.87 -6.03
N ASP A 55 -17.10 16.76 -7.09
CA ASP A 55 -16.61 16.81 -8.46
C ASP A 55 -15.78 18.08 -8.73
N ASN A 56 -14.69 17.92 -9.48
CA ASN A 56 -13.74 18.99 -9.83
C ASN A 56 -13.04 19.66 -8.64
N SER A 57 -13.02 19.02 -7.46
CA SER A 57 -12.26 19.53 -6.31
C SER A 57 -10.76 19.55 -6.60
N PHE A 58 -10.11 20.66 -6.26
CA PHE A 58 -8.65 20.74 -6.31
C PHE A 58 -8.04 19.98 -5.13
N VAL A 59 -7.25 18.95 -5.42
CA VAL A 59 -6.60 18.10 -4.41
C VAL A 59 -5.09 18.04 -4.62
N LYS A 60 -4.35 17.83 -3.53
CA LYS A 60 -2.89 17.61 -3.56
C LYS A 60 -2.57 16.14 -3.28
N LYS A 61 -1.34 15.72 -3.59
CA LYS A 61 -0.86 14.39 -3.23
C LYS A 61 -1.03 14.15 -1.72
N GLY A 62 -1.61 13.01 -1.37
CA GLY A 62 -1.88 12.61 0.02
C GLY A 62 -3.19 13.14 0.61
N THR A 63 -4.00 13.86 -0.17
CA THR A 63 -5.34 14.27 0.26
C THR A 63 -6.24 13.04 0.42
N LEU A 64 -6.91 12.93 1.56
CA LEU A 64 -7.91 11.91 1.81
C LEU A 64 -9.13 12.18 0.92
N LEU A 65 -9.48 11.22 0.06
CA LEU A 65 -10.62 11.33 -0.86
C LEU A 65 -11.87 10.70 -0.28
N ALA A 66 -11.74 9.47 0.25
CA ALA A 66 -12.82 8.71 0.87
C ALA A 66 -12.24 7.72 1.89
N THR A 67 -13.06 7.29 2.84
CA THR A 67 -12.73 6.25 3.83
C THR A 67 -13.59 5.02 3.59
N ILE A 68 -12.97 3.84 3.63
CA ILE A 68 -13.63 2.53 3.55
C ILE A 68 -13.83 2.00 4.97
N ASP A 69 -14.94 1.30 5.22
CA ASP A 69 -15.19 0.59 6.47
C ASP A 69 -14.09 -0.45 6.73
N ASP A 70 -13.42 -0.33 7.87
CA ASP A 70 -12.24 -1.12 8.23
C ASP A 70 -12.52 -2.24 9.24
N GLN A 71 -13.77 -2.41 9.70
CA GLN A 71 -14.09 -3.34 10.79
C GLN A 71 -13.63 -4.77 10.52
N ASP A 72 -13.92 -5.31 9.33
CA ASP A 72 -13.50 -6.66 8.94
C ASP A 72 -11.98 -6.77 8.82
N TYR A 73 -11.32 -5.72 8.33
CA TYR A 73 -9.86 -5.68 8.22
C TYR A 73 -9.20 -5.67 9.61
N VAL A 74 -9.73 -4.87 10.53
CA VAL A 74 -9.26 -4.81 11.92
C VAL A 74 -9.53 -6.11 12.66
N ALA A 75 -10.68 -6.75 12.45
CA ALA A 75 -11.00 -8.05 13.04
C ALA A 75 -10.03 -9.14 12.55
N ASN A 76 -9.77 -9.19 11.24
CA ASN A 76 -8.82 -10.13 10.65
C ASN A 76 -7.38 -9.90 11.14
N LEU A 77 -6.97 -8.64 11.27
CA LEU A 77 -5.67 -8.28 11.83
C LEU A 77 -5.54 -8.79 13.27
N LYS A 78 -6.53 -8.51 14.12
CA LYS A 78 -6.55 -8.96 15.52
C LYS A 78 -6.53 -10.49 15.63
N GLN A 79 -7.25 -11.18 14.76
CA GLN A 79 -7.24 -12.64 14.73
C GLN A 79 -5.84 -13.18 14.36
N ALA A 80 -5.17 -12.58 13.38
CA ALA A 80 -3.82 -12.96 12.99
C ALA A 80 -2.81 -12.70 14.13
N GLU A 81 -2.92 -11.56 14.80
CA GLU A 81 -2.09 -11.21 15.97
C GLU A 81 -2.31 -12.18 17.13
N ALA A 82 -3.56 -12.57 17.40
CA ALA A 82 -3.89 -13.56 18.41
C ALA A 82 -3.27 -14.94 18.08
N ASN A 83 -3.32 -15.35 16.81
CA ASN A 83 -2.70 -16.60 16.37
C ASN A 83 -1.17 -16.57 16.59
N ILE A 84 -0.52 -15.43 16.30
CA ILE A 84 0.92 -15.24 16.59
C ILE A 84 1.18 -15.35 18.10
N ALA A 85 0.34 -14.76 18.94
CA ALA A 85 0.49 -14.84 20.39
C ALA A 85 0.37 -16.29 20.91
N VAL A 86 -0.59 -17.05 20.39
CA VAL A 86 -0.75 -18.49 20.71
C VAL A 86 0.50 -19.26 20.29
N SER A 87 1.01 -19.07 19.07
CA SER A 87 2.23 -19.76 18.61
C SER A 87 3.45 -19.43 19.48
N LYS A 88 3.61 -18.17 19.89
CA LYS A 88 4.69 -17.78 20.81
C LYS A 88 4.57 -18.45 22.18
N ALA A 89 3.35 -18.54 22.72
CA ALA A 89 3.11 -19.25 23.97
C ALA A 89 3.43 -20.74 23.86
N THR A 90 3.07 -21.37 22.74
CA THR A 90 3.42 -22.76 22.45
C THR A 90 4.92 -22.99 22.37
N ILE A 91 5.67 -22.11 21.70
CA ILE A 91 7.15 -22.18 21.67
C ILE A 91 7.72 -22.11 23.09
N LYS A 92 7.25 -21.16 23.90
CA LYS A 92 7.69 -21.03 25.30
C LYS A 92 7.40 -22.29 26.13
N ASN A 93 6.25 -22.92 25.90
CA ASN A 93 5.91 -24.18 26.56
C ASN A 93 6.86 -25.31 26.15
N TYR A 94 7.20 -25.42 24.86
CA TYR A 94 8.18 -26.40 24.40
C TYR A 94 9.58 -26.15 24.93
N GLU A 95 9.98 -24.88 25.03
CA GLU A 95 11.26 -24.51 25.65
C GLU A 95 11.31 -24.94 27.12
N ALA A 96 10.24 -24.70 27.89
CA ALA A 96 10.16 -25.14 29.27
C ALA A 96 10.18 -26.67 29.41
N GLN A 97 9.48 -27.39 28.52
CA GLN A 97 9.52 -28.86 28.48
C GLN A 97 10.92 -29.38 28.13
N PHE A 98 11.59 -28.75 27.17
CA PHE A 98 12.96 -29.09 26.79
C PHE A 98 13.94 -28.93 27.96
N GLN A 99 13.82 -27.84 28.73
CA GLN A 99 14.65 -27.64 29.92
C GLN A 99 14.39 -28.70 31.00
N MET A 100 13.12 -29.03 31.27
CA MET A 100 12.79 -30.12 32.21
C MET A 100 13.40 -31.46 31.76
N GLN A 101 13.29 -31.79 30.47
CA GLN A 101 13.83 -33.04 29.95
C GLN A 101 15.36 -33.11 30.08
N ASN A 102 16.07 -32.00 29.86
CA ASN A 102 17.51 -31.94 30.05
C ASN A 102 17.91 -32.18 31.51
N SER A 103 17.19 -31.56 32.47
CA SER A 103 17.44 -31.80 33.89
C SER A 103 17.15 -33.26 34.30
N GLU A 104 16.15 -33.90 33.71
CA GLU A 104 15.87 -35.32 33.94
C GLU A 104 16.98 -36.22 33.40
N ILE A 105 17.51 -35.91 32.21
CA ILE A 105 18.67 -36.61 31.63
C ILE A 105 19.91 -36.46 32.52
N GLU A 106 20.18 -35.26 33.02
CA GLU A 106 21.29 -34.99 33.93
C GLU A 106 21.17 -35.77 35.24
N LYS A 107 19.96 -35.84 35.81
CA LYS A 107 19.66 -36.66 36.98
C LYS A 107 19.91 -38.15 36.71
N SER A 108 19.41 -38.65 35.59
CA SER A 108 19.60 -40.06 35.19
C SER A 108 21.09 -40.41 35.03
N ASN A 109 21.89 -39.54 34.40
CA ASN A 109 23.33 -39.73 34.30
C ASN A 109 24.02 -39.78 35.68
N SER A 110 23.63 -38.89 36.59
CA SER A 110 24.18 -38.85 37.95
C SER A 110 23.84 -40.11 38.76
N GLU A 111 22.63 -40.65 38.58
CA GLU A 111 22.20 -41.92 39.18
C GLU A 111 23.00 -43.10 38.61
N LEU A 112 23.23 -43.14 37.30
CA LEU A 112 24.05 -44.16 36.65
C LEU A 112 25.50 -44.14 37.16
N ASP A 113 26.09 -42.97 37.30
CA ASP A 113 27.47 -42.85 37.79
C ASP A 113 27.59 -43.23 39.26
N SER A 114 26.59 -42.89 40.08
CA SER A 114 26.50 -43.33 41.48
C SER A 114 26.37 -44.86 41.58
N ALA A 115 25.55 -45.48 40.73
CA ALA A 115 25.39 -46.93 40.69
C ALA A 115 26.69 -47.65 40.30
N LYS A 116 27.41 -47.15 39.29
CA LYS A 116 28.74 -47.67 38.91
C LYS A 116 29.76 -47.54 40.04
N ALA A 117 29.77 -46.41 40.75
CA ALA A 117 30.67 -46.20 41.87
C ALA A 117 30.42 -47.20 43.01
N GLN A 118 29.15 -47.50 43.29
CA GLN A 118 28.76 -48.52 44.27
C GLN A 118 29.21 -49.93 43.82
N GLU A 119 29.01 -50.28 42.55
CA GLU A 119 29.45 -51.57 42.01
C GLU A 119 30.97 -51.77 42.16
N VAL A 120 31.76 -50.74 41.84
CA VAL A 120 33.23 -50.77 42.02
C VAL A 120 33.61 -50.91 43.49
N TYR A 121 32.89 -50.27 44.40
CA TYR A 121 33.12 -50.38 45.85
C TYR A 121 32.83 -51.80 46.34
N ASP A 122 31.70 -52.38 45.94
CA ASP A 122 31.28 -53.73 46.34
C ASP A 122 32.23 -54.81 45.80
N GLN A 123 32.74 -54.65 44.57
CA GLN A 123 33.77 -55.55 44.01
C GLN A 123 35.08 -55.52 44.82
N LYS A 124 35.50 -54.34 45.31
CA LYS A 124 36.72 -54.24 46.13
C LYS A 124 36.59 -54.97 47.46
N ILE A 125 35.42 -54.90 48.11
CA ILE A 125 35.19 -55.59 49.39
C ILE A 125 35.17 -57.11 49.22
N THR A 126 34.70 -57.61 48.08
CA THR A 126 34.56 -59.06 47.85
C THR A 126 35.90 -59.75 47.49
N THR A 127 36.96 -58.98 47.22
CA THR A 127 38.26 -59.50 46.75
C THR A 127 39.34 -59.53 47.84
N GLU A 128 39.05 -59.03 49.05
CA GLU A 128 39.88 -59.23 50.27
C GLU A 128 39.35 -60.39 51.12
#